data_AF-A0A8J9YP93-F1
#
_entry.id   AF-A0A8J9YP93-F1
#
_cell.length_a   1.000
_cell.length_b   1.000
_cell.length_c   1.000
_cell.angle_alpha   90.00
_cell.angle_beta   90.00
_cell.angle_gamma   90.00
#
_symmetry.space_group_name_H-M   'P 1'
#
loop_
_entity.id
_entity.type
_entity.pdbx_description
1 polymer ?
#
loop_
_entity_poly.entity_id
_entity_poly.type
_entity_poly.pdbx_seq_one_letter_code
_entity_poly.pdbx_strand_id
1 'polypeptide(L)'
;MAHMRLKLKADPSTKRQVRLDSTRLKDPQIQETFKCAITNRYNALAPDETTDWERFRSETYKAAEEAIGKSRPSPKQPWISPETLDIIDRRRDARLQGDLNEYRRLNGARNTSIRQDREKYWTDQATKLEAAAERNDQRQIYRLLRQAKAGPRQRSFLIKDSTGNIISTEADCIHRWKEHFSQLLNHPPVPEDPTLAEEANATDGSNPDCLTAPVTPDEVKAALKNGKAPGICNLTAEMLKAGGDHMIQWLTQIINC
;
A
#
# COMPACT_ATOMS: atom_id res chain seq x y z
N MET A 1 -13.43 14.42 -37.37
CA MET A 1 -14.09 14.68 -36.06
C MET A 1 -13.00 14.71 -35.00
N ALA A 2 -12.87 15.82 -34.26
CA ALA A 2 -11.82 16.00 -33.25
C ALA A 2 -12.22 15.32 -31.94
N HIS A 3 -11.43 14.34 -31.49
CA HIS A 3 -11.65 13.69 -30.19
C HIS A 3 -11.03 14.54 -29.06
N MET A 4 -11.85 15.35 -28.39
CA MET A 4 -11.44 16.05 -27.18
C MET A 4 -11.34 15.07 -26.00
N ARG A 5 -10.13 14.91 -25.46
CA ARG A 5 -9.85 14.06 -24.30
C ARG A 5 -9.88 14.92 -23.04
N LEU A 6 -11.06 15.08 -22.45
CA LEU A 6 -11.25 15.81 -21.19
C LEU A 6 -10.62 15.02 -20.05
N LYS A 7 -9.61 15.60 -19.39
CA LYS A 7 -9.07 15.08 -18.13
C LYS A 7 -9.88 15.69 -16.99
N LEU A 8 -10.79 14.91 -16.41
CA LEU A 8 -11.50 15.29 -15.20
C LEU A 8 -10.50 15.49 -14.06
N LYS A 9 -10.63 16.60 -13.34
CA LYS A 9 -9.83 16.90 -12.14
C LYS A 9 -10.29 15.93 -11.05
N ALA A 10 -9.35 15.18 -10.48
CA ALA A 10 -9.65 14.26 -9.38
C ALA A 10 -10.25 15.04 -8.19
N ASP A 11 -11.23 14.45 -7.53
CA ASP A 11 -11.88 15.00 -6.35
C ASP A 11 -10.83 15.30 -5.25
N PRO A 12 -10.72 16.54 -4.77
CA PRO A 12 -9.77 16.90 -3.71
C PRO A 12 -10.08 16.24 -2.35
N SER A 13 -11.27 15.64 -2.18
CA SER A 13 -11.70 14.96 -0.95
C SER A 13 -10.87 13.70 -0.63
N THR A 14 -10.39 12.96 -1.65
CA THR A 14 -9.58 11.75 -1.44
C THR A 14 -8.10 12.12 -1.26
N LYS A 15 -7.76 12.80 -0.15
CA LYS A 15 -6.35 12.97 0.23
C LYS A 15 -5.74 11.60 0.45
N ARG A 16 -4.81 11.19 -0.42
CA ARG A 16 -3.99 9.99 -0.19
C ARG A 16 -3.30 10.15 1.16
N GLN A 17 -3.61 9.29 2.12
CA GLN A 17 -2.86 9.21 3.36
C GLN A 17 -1.39 8.91 3.02
N VAL A 18 -0.50 9.78 3.50
CA VAL A 18 0.94 9.64 3.29
C VAL A 18 1.42 8.50 4.18
N ARG A 19 2.00 7.46 3.58
CA ARG A 19 2.49 6.29 4.30
C ARG A 19 3.69 6.65 5.17
N LEU A 20 3.78 6.05 6.36
CA LEU A 20 4.98 6.12 7.19
C LEU A 20 6.00 5.09 6.69
N ASP A 21 7.29 5.42 6.78
CA ASP A 21 8.35 4.57 6.23
C ASP A 21 8.86 3.56 7.26
N SER A 22 8.19 2.40 7.36
CA SER A 22 8.57 1.35 8.32
C SER A 22 9.99 0.81 8.10
N THR A 23 10.62 1.06 6.93
CA THR A 23 12.00 0.62 6.68
C THR A 23 13.02 1.35 7.54
N ARG A 24 12.70 2.58 7.99
CA ARG A 24 13.58 3.36 8.88
C ARG A 24 13.65 2.79 10.29
N LEU A 25 12.69 1.97 10.70
CA LEU A 25 12.72 1.25 11.99
C LEU A 25 13.78 0.14 12.03
N LYS A 26 14.44 -0.17 10.92
CA LYS A 26 15.61 -1.07 10.91
C LYS A 26 16.85 -0.43 11.52
N ASP A 27 16.87 0.90 11.62
CA ASP A 27 17.94 1.63 12.29
C ASP A 27 17.70 1.57 13.82
N PRO A 28 18.64 0.99 14.61
CA PRO A 28 18.50 0.89 16.06
C PRO A 28 18.26 2.24 16.75
N GLN A 29 18.84 3.32 16.24
CA GLN A 29 18.71 4.64 16.85
C GLN A 29 17.29 5.21 16.67
N ILE A 30 16.70 5.01 15.48
CA ILE A 30 15.32 5.43 15.20
C ILE A 30 14.34 4.57 15.99
N GLN A 31 14.61 3.27 16.12
CA GLN A 31 13.81 2.36 16.93
C GLN A 31 13.79 2.79 18.40
N GLU A 32 14.95 3.09 19.00
CA GLU A 32 15.00 3.50 20.40
C GLU A 32 14.33 4.87 20.61
N THR A 33 14.53 5.81 19.68
CA THR A 33 13.85 7.12 19.71
C THR A 33 12.33 6.96 19.69
N PHE A 34 11.83 6.09 18.81
CA PHE A 34 10.40 5.78 18.72
C PHE A 34 9.89 5.12 20.00
N LYS A 35 10.61 4.14 20.54
CA LYS A 35 10.27 3.46 21.80
C LYS A 35 10.19 4.45 22.97
N CYS A 36 11.19 5.33 23.12
CA CYS A 36 11.17 6.37 24.15
C CYS A 36 9.98 7.33 23.97
N ALA A 37 9.70 7.77 22.73
CA ALA A 37 8.57 8.66 22.45
C ALA A 37 7.23 8.02 22.82
N ILE A 38 7.07 6.73 22.54
CA ILE A 38 5.91 5.93 22.94
C ILE A 38 5.85 5.83 24.47
N THR A 39 6.89 5.32 25.13
CA THR A 39 6.91 5.16 26.59
C THR A 39 6.63 6.47 27.33
N ASN A 40 7.21 7.58 26.89
CA ASN A 40 6.97 8.88 27.51
C ASN A 40 5.52 9.36 27.35
N ARG A 41 4.94 9.18 26.15
CA ARG A 41 3.54 9.55 25.89
C ARG A 41 2.58 8.69 26.70
N TYR A 42 2.82 7.39 26.79
CA TYR A 42 1.96 6.46 27.52
C TYR A 42 2.14 6.53 29.03
N ASN A 43 3.33 6.86 29.54
CA ASN A 43 3.53 7.12 30.97
C ASN A 43 2.89 8.44 31.44
N ALA A 44 2.79 9.43 30.54
CA ALA A 44 2.11 10.69 30.82
C ALA A 44 0.57 10.56 30.81
N LEU A 45 0.04 9.46 30.27
CA LEU A 45 -1.38 9.16 30.26
C LEU A 45 -1.74 8.44 31.56
N ALA A 46 -2.47 9.11 32.45
CA ALA A 46 -2.97 8.50 33.68
C ALA A 46 -3.87 7.29 33.36
N PRO A 47 -3.87 6.23 34.20
CA PRO A 47 -4.57 4.97 33.93
C PRO A 47 -6.09 5.05 34.21
N ASP A 48 -6.74 6.19 33.97
CA ASP A 48 -8.15 6.36 34.34
C ASP A 48 -9.08 6.57 33.13
N GLU A 49 -10.09 5.70 33.14
CA GLU A 49 -11.35 5.60 32.39
C GLU A 49 -11.34 5.70 30.85
N THR A 50 -11.55 4.52 30.26
CA THR A 50 -11.82 4.22 28.83
C THR A 50 -10.56 4.27 27.96
N THR A 51 -10.03 3.08 27.68
CA THR A 51 -8.91 2.87 26.76
C THR A 51 -9.36 3.15 25.32
N ASP A 52 -9.58 4.42 24.99
CA ASP A 52 -10.09 4.85 23.70
C ASP A 52 -9.08 4.50 22.59
N TRP A 53 -9.47 3.54 21.74
CA TRP A 53 -8.71 3.14 20.56
C TRP A 53 -8.30 4.35 19.70
N GLU A 54 -9.16 5.36 19.60
CA GLU A 54 -8.89 6.57 18.83
C GLU A 54 -7.70 7.36 19.38
N ARG A 55 -7.61 7.46 20.72
CA ARG A 55 -6.50 8.11 21.42
C ARG A 55 -5.22 7.32 21.25
N PHE A 56 -5.26 6.00 21.45
CA PHE A 56 -4.11 5.13 21.19
C PHE A 56 -3.58 5.29 19.75
N ARG A 57 -4.50 5.26 18.78
CA ARG A 57 -4.20 5.40 17.36
C ARG A 57 -3.57 6.76 17.04
N SER A 58 -4.16 7.85 17.53
CA SER A 58 -3.68 9.22 17.31
C SER A 58 -2.27 9.42 17.88
N GLU A 59 -2.06 8.95 19.11
CA GLU A 59 -0.81 9.19 19.85
C GLU A 59 0.33 8.35 19.28
N THR A 60 0.04 7.09 18.92
CA THR A 60 0.98 6.21 18.21
C THR A 60 1.32 6.79 16.84
N TYR A 61 0.33 7.29 16.10
CA TYR A 61 0.57 7.86 14.78
C TYR A 61 1.47 9.10 14.85
N LYS A 62 1.21 10.01 15.79
CA LYS A 62 2.05 11.21 16.00
C LYS A 62 3.48 10.86 16.42
N ALA A 63 3.65 9.92 17.36
CA ALA A 63 4.96 9.44 17.78
C ALA A 63 5.73 8.81 16.60
N ALA A 64 5.02 8.04 15.78
CA ALA A 64 5.58 7.44 14.59
C ALA A 64 5.93 8.49 13.53
N GLU A 65 5.10 9.52 13.34
CA GLU A 65 5.37 10.61 12.42
C GLU A 65 6.62 11.41 12.83
N GLU A 66 6.80 11.66 14.13
CA GLU A 66 7.97 12.39 14.65
C GLU A 66 9.27 11.57 14.54
N ALA A 67 9.25 10.29 14.93
CA ALA A 67 10.46 9.46 14.93
C ALA A 67 10.80 8.91 13.53
N ILE A 68 9.81 8.42 12.80
CA ILE A 68 9.99 7.69 11.53
C ILE A 68 9.80 8.62 10.33
N GLY A 69 8.96 9.64 10.44
CA GLY A 69 8.66 10.54 9.33
C GLY A 69 7.83 9.91 8.21
N LYS A 70 7.36 10.78 7.31
CA LYS A 70 6.57 10.41 6.13
C LYS A 70 7.46 9.82 5.04
N SER A 71 6.99 8.72 4.43
CA SER A 71 7.61 8.16 3.23
C SER A 71 7.49 9.17 2.10
N ARG A 72 8.63 9.51 1.49
CA ARG A 72 8.67 10.43 0.36
C ARG A 72 8.15 9.71 -0.88
N PRO A 73 7.30 10.36 -1.71
CA PRO A 73 6.95 9.79 -3.01
C PRO A 73 8.24 9.58 -3.80
N SER A 74 8.47 8.36 -4.28
CA SER A 74 9.57 8.10 -5.19
C SER A 74 9.40 8.98 -6.43
N PRO A 75 10.48 9.62 -6.94
CA PRO A 75 10.40 10.40 -8.16
C PRO A 75 9.81 9.54 -9.28
N LYS A 76 9.02 10.16 -10.18
CA LYS A 76 8.31 9.44 -11.26
C LYS A 76 9.28 8.67 -12.19
N GLN A 77 10.53 9.12 -12.29
CA GLN A 77 11.59 8.50 -13.10
C GLN A 77 12.89 8.52 -12.29
N PRO A 78 13.08 7.60 -11.32
CA PRO A 78 14.25 7.59 -10.44
C PRO A 78 15.54 7.21 -11.18
N TRP A 79 15.43 6.75 -12.43
CA TRP A 79 16.55 6.30 -13.25
C TRP A 79 17.22 7.41 -14.07
N ILE A 80 16.60 8.60 -14.18
CA ILE A 80 17.20 9.74 -14.87
C ILE A 80 18.17 10.43 -13.92
N SER A 81 19.42 10.59 -14.35
CA SER A 81 20.45 11.23 -13.56
C SER A 81 20.27 12.76 -13.49
N PRO A 82 20.80 13.42 -12.45
CA PRO A 82 20.82 14.87 -12.36
C PRO A 82 21.52 15.54 -13.56
N GLU A 83 22.56 14.90 -14.10
CA GLU A 83 23.28 15.38 -15.28
C GLU A 83 22.38 15.39 -16.53
N THR A 84 21.60 14.34 -16.77
CA THR A 84 20.63 14.30 -17.86
C THR A 84 19.54 15.37 -17.70
N LEU A 85 19.13 15.68 -16.47
CA LEU A 85 18.18 16.76 -16.20
C LEU A 85 18.76 18.13 -16.56
N ASP A 86 20.02 18.40 -16.22
CA ASP A 86 20.71 19.63 -16.60
C ASP A 86 20.82 19.78 -18.13
N ILE A 87 21.12 18.69 -18.86
CA ILE A 87 21.11 18.70 -20.33
C ILE A 87 19.70 19.03 -20.88
N ILE A 88 18.64 18.52 -20.25
CA ILE A 88 17.25 18.81 -20.64
C ILE A 88 16.93 20.29 -20.42
N ASP A 89 17.37 20.87 -19.32
CA ASP A 89 17.14 22.28 -18.99
C ASP A 89 17.93 23.20 -19.92
N ARG A 90 19.23 22.97 -20.13
CA ARG A 90 20.03 23.73 -21.12
C ARG A 90 19.44 23.66 -22.52
N ARG A 91 18.89 22.51 -22.92
CA ARG A 91 18.20 22.36 -24.22
C ARG A 91 16.94 23.23 -24.28
N ARG A 92 16.21 23.35 -23.17
CA ARG A 92 15.03 24.23 -23.08
C ARG A 92 15.47 25.68 -23.25
N ASP A 93 16.56 26.09 -22.60
CA ASP A 93 17.08 27.45 -22.67
C ASP A 93 17.57 27.80 -24.09
N ALA A 94 18.32 26.92 -24.74
CA ALA A 94 18.74 27.10 -26.14
C ALA A 94 17.54 27.26 -27.09
N ARG A 95 16.43 26.54 -26.82
CA ARG A 95 15.19 26.69 -27.60
C ARG A 95 14.53 28.06 -27.37
N LEU A 96 14.55 28.57 -26.14
CA LEU A 96 13.99 29.87 -25.80
C LEU A 96 14.83 31.02 -26.38
N GLN A 97 16.14 30.84 -26.45
CA GLN A 97 17.09 31.80 -27.04
C GLN A 97 17.12 31.76 -28.58
N GLY A 98 16.51 30.76 -29.22
CA GLY A 98 16.50 30.62 -30.68
C GLY A 98 17.80 30.06 -31.27
N ASP A 99 18.71 29.54 -30.44
CA ASP A 99 19.95 28.91 -30.92
C ASP A 99 19.68 27.48 -31.41
N LEU A 100 19.49 27.36 -32.73
CA LEU A 100 19.24 26.10 -33.40
C LEU A 100 20.43 25.14 -33.37
N ASN A 101 21.66 25.65 -33.33
CA ASN A 101 22.87 24.83 -33.35
C ASN A 101 23.09 24.18 -31.99
N GLU A 102 23.02 24.98 -30.92
CA GLU A 102 23.14 24.47 -29.57
C GLU A 102 21.97 23.55 -29.20
N TYR A 103 20.76 23.88 -29.64
CA TYR A 103 19.61 22.99 -29.49
C TYR A 103 19.83 21.61 -30.13
N ARG A 104 20.37 21.54 -31.37
CA ARG A 104 20.66 20.26 -32.04
C ARG A 104 21.74 19.48 -31.29
N ARG A 105 22.81 20.13 -30.86
CA ARG A 105 23.90 19.52 -30.08
C ARG A 105 23.37 18.92 -28.79
N LEU A 106 22.63 19.69 -28.00
CA LEU A 106 22.04 19.25 -26.74
C LEU A 106 20.95 18.19 -26.93
N ASN A 107 20.22 18.20 -28.05
CA ASN A 107 19.26 17.16 -28.37
C ASN A 107 19.94 15.79 -28.64
N GLY A 108 21.11 15.79 -29.28
CA GLY A 108 21.96 14.61 -29.42
C GLY A 108 22.51 14.14 -28.07
N ALA A 109 23.13 15.05 -27.31
CA ALA A 109 23.67 14.76 -25.98
C ALA A 109 22.60 14.19 -25.03
N ARG A 110 21.40 14.77 -25.02
CA ARG A 110 20.25 14.27 -24.25
C ARG A 110 19.91 12.83 -24.60
N ASN A 111 19.83 12.49 -25.89
CA ASN A 111 19.48 11.13 -26.31
C ASN A 111 20.53 10.10 -25.87
N THR A 112 21.81 10.46 -25.98
CA THR A 112 22.91 9.63 -25.50
C THR A 112 22.84 9.46 -23.98
N SER A 113 22.67 10.54 -23.24
CA SER A 113 22.60 10.54 -21.77
C SER A 113 21.40 9.72 -21.26
N ILE A 114 20.21 9.90 -21.85
CA ILE A 114 19.02 9.10 -21.52
C ILE A 114 19.25 7.61 -21.80
N ARG A 115 19.94 7.28 -22.90
CA ARG A 115 20.24 5.88 -23.23
C ARG A 115 21.19 5.28 -22.19
N GLN A 116 22.24 6.00 -21.82
CA GLN A 116 23.20 5.58 -20.79
C GLN A 116 22.55 5.42 -19.41
N ASP A 117 21.75 6.39 -18.98
CA ASP A 117 20.99 6.32 -17.73
C ASP A 117 20.05 5.12 -17.70
N ARG A 118 19.33 4.88 -18.79
CA ARG A 118 18.42 3.75 -18.92
C ARG A 118 19.17 2.42 -18.86
N GLU A 119 20.27 2.30 -19.58
CA GLU A 119 21.11 1.10 -19.59
C GLU A 119 21.67 0.84 -18.20
N LYS A 120 22.30 1.84 -17.58
CA LYS A 120 22.83 1.76 -16.21
C LYS A 120 21.77 1.33 -15.20
N TYR A 121 20.57 1.87 -15.29
CA TYR A 121 19.47 1.49 -14.42
C TYR A 121 19.07 0.02 -14.61
N TRP A 122 18.86 -0.44 -15.85
CA TRP A 122 18.47 -1.83 -16.08
C TRP A 122 19.58 -2.82 -15.73
N THR A 123 20.84 -2.47 -15.96
CA THR A 123 21.98 -3.25 -15.51
C THR A 123 21.99 -3.39 -13.99
N ASP A 124 21.83 -2.28 -13.25
CA ASP A 124 21.72 -2.31 -11.78
C ASP A 124 20.51 -3.13 -11.29
N GLN A 125 19.35 -3.04 -11.96
CA GLN A 125 18.20 -3.87 -11.63
C GLN A 125 18.46 -5.36 -11.90
N ALA A 126 19.17 -5.71 -12.97
CA ALA A 126 19.56 -7.08 -13.29
C ALA A 126 20.52 -7.64 -12.23
N THR A 127 21.57 -6.90 -11.88
CA THR A 127 22.52 -7.29 -10.81
C THR A 127 21.81 -7.48 -9.47
N LYS A 128 20.84 -6.62 -9.13
CA LYS A 128 20.01 -6.78 -7.92
C LYS A 128 19.13 -8.03 -7.96
N LEU A 129 18.65 -8.40 -9.14
CA LEU A 129 17.83 -9.59 -9.34
C LEU A 129 18.67 -10.86 -9.20
N GLU A 130 19.85 -10.90 -9.82
CA GLU A 130 20.83 -11.99 -9.72
C GLU A 130 21.25 -12.20 -8.27
N ALA A 131 21.67 -11.14 -7.57
CA ALA A 131 22.05 -11.23 -6.17
C ALA A 131 20.88 -11.66 -5.25
N ALA A 132 19.64 -11.33 -5.61
CA ALA A 132 18.47 -11.82 -4.89
C ALA A 132 18.16 -13.29 -5.17
N ALA A 133 18.43 -13.76 -6.40
CA ALA A 133 18.31 -15.16 -6.79
C ALA A 133 19.34 -16.04 -6.08
N GLU A 134 20.60 -15.59 -6.00
CA GLU A 134 21.67 -16.25 -5.24
C GLU A 134 21.32 -16.39 -3.74
N ARG A 135 20.69 -15.35 -3.16
CA ARG A 135 20.21 -15.38 -1.78
C ARG A 135 18.87 -16.11 -1.58
N ASN A 136 18.27 -16.63 -2.66
CA ASN A 136 16.93 -17.21 -2.67
C ASN A 136 15.83 -16.31 -2.03
N ASP A 137 15.98 -14.98 -2.14
CA ASP A 137 14.99 -14.01 -1.64
C ASP A 137 13.87 -13.82 -2.67
N GLN A 138 12.91 -14.75 -2.64
CA GLN A 138 11.74 -14.74 -3.52
C GLN A 138 10.98 -13.40 -3.48
N ARG A 139 10.90 -12.74 -2.32
CA ARG A 139 10.17 -11.47 -2.16
C ARG A 139 10.84 -10.37 -2.96
N GLN A 140 12.17 -10.28 -2.90
CA GLN A 140 12.93 -9.29 -3.66
C GLN A 140 12.84 -9.56 -5.17
N ILE A 141 12.92 -10.83 -5.59
CA ILE A 141 12.77 -11.26 -6.99
C ILE A 141 11.41 -10.83 -7.55
N TYR A 142 10.30 -11.19 -6.87
CA TYR A 142 8.95 -10.82 -7.32
C TYR A 142 8.75 -9.31 -7.36
N ARG A 143 9.33 -8.56 -6.42
CA ARG A 143 9.24 -7.10 -6.40
C ARG A 143 9.93 -6.47 -7.61
N LEU A 144 11.16 -6.89 -7.92
CA LEU A 144 11.93 -6.41 -9.07
C LEU A 144 11.25 -6.78 -10.39
N LEU A 145 10.78 -8.03 -10.52
CA LEU A 145 10.07 -8.49 -11.72
C LEU A 145 8.77 -7.70 -11.95
N ARG A 146 8.04 -7.40 -10.87
CA ARG A 146 6.82 -6.59 -10.95
C ARG A 146 7.12 -5.16 -11.38
N GLN A 147 8.21 -4.56 -10.90
CA GLN A 147 8.66 -3.23 -11.32
C GLN A 147 9.08 -3.23 -12.78
N ALA A 148 9.79 -4.27 -13.24
CA ALA A 148 10.19 -4.42 -14.64
C ALA A 148 8.98 -4.56 -15.58
N LYS A 149 7.96 -5.32 -15.16
CA LYS A 149 6.70 -5.50 -15.90
C LYS A 149 5.68 -4.37 -15.71
N ALA A 150 5.99 -3.33 -14.93
CA ALA A 150 5.07 -2.23 -14.66
C ALA A 150 4.95 -1.24 -15.84
N GLY A 151 4.61 -1.76 -17.02
CA GLY A 151 4.10 -0.96 -18.13
C GLY A 151 2.62 -0.59 -17.90
N PRO A 152 2.04 0.28 -18.75
CA PRO A 152 0.60 0.51 -18.77
C PRO A 152 -0.11 -0.83 -18.98
N ARG A 153 -0.72 -1.36 -17.91
CA ARG A 153 -1.62 -2.49 -18.02
C ARG A 153 -2.86 -2.00 -18.76
N GLN A 154 -3.07 -2.48 -19.97
CA GLN A 154 -4.40 -2.42 -20.55
C GLN A 154 -5.33 -3.19 -19.62
N ARG A 155 -6.30 -2.48 -19.03
CA ARG A 155 -7.39 -3.13 -18.32
C ARG A 155 -8.26 -3.78 -19.38
N SER A 156 -8.03 -5.06 -19.62
CA SER A 156 -8.90 -5.85 -20.47
C SER A 156 -10.00 -6.42 -19.57
N PHE A 157 -11.18 -5.80 -19.60
CA PHE A 157 -12.37 -6.39 -19.00
C PHE A 157 -12.90 -7.42 -19.99
N LEU A 158 -12.37 -8.64 -19.96
CA LEU A 158 -12.98 -9.76 -20.68
C LEU A 158 -13.94 -10.42 -19.70
N ILE A 159 -15.21 -10.03 -19.75
CA ILE A 159 -16.27 -10.67 -18.97
C ILE A 159 -17.08 -11.55 -19.91
N LYS A 160 -17.39 -12.78 -19.48
CA LYS A 160 -18.26 -13.66 -20.26
C LYS A 160 -19.72 -13.43 -19.88
N ASP A 161 -20.56 -13.32 -20.90
CA ASP A 161 -22.01 -13.33 -20.75
C ASP A 161 -22.51 -14.70 -20.27
N SER A 162 -23.77 -14.79 -19.84
CA SER A 162 -24.50 -16.04 -19.55
C SER A 162 -24.49 -17.01 -20.75
N THR A 163 -24.42 -16.48 -21.97
CA THR A 163 -24.31 -17.23 -23.23
C THR A 163 -22.87 -17.63 -23.61
N GLY A 164 -21.87 -17.25 -22.80
CA GLY A 164 -20.45 -17.56 -23.05
C GLY A 164 -19.70 -16.57 -23.95
N ASN A 165 -20.37 -15.55 -24.47
CA ASN A 165 -19.78 -14.51 -25.32
C ASN A 165 -18.91 -13.53 -24.53
N ILE A 166 -17.82 -13.03 -25.14
CA ILE A 166 -16.90 -12.10 -24.49
C ILE A 166 -17.42 -10.66 -24.66
N ILE A 167 -17.74 -10.03 -23.54
CA ILE A 167 -18.11 -8.63 -23.42
C ILE A 167 -16.85 -7.80 -23.15
N SER A 168 -16.69 -6.70 -23.89
CA SER A 168 -15.53 -5.78 -23.79
C SER A 168 -15.93 -4.33 -23.43
N THR A 169 -17.22 -3.99 -23.53
CA THR A 169 -17.74 -2.65 -23.22
C THR A 169 -17.96 -2.46 -21.71
N GLU A 170 -17.63 -1.29 -21.17
CA GLU A 170 -17.80 -0.98 -19.75
C GLU A 170 -19.26 -1.04 -19.27
N ALA A 171 -20.21 -0.54 -20.07
CA ALA A 171 -21.64 -0.55 -19.74
C ALA A 171 -22.19 -1.99 -19.63
N ASP A 172 -21.86 -2.83 -20.61
CA ASP A 172 -22.28 -4.23 -20.66
C ASP A 172 -21.63 -5.04 -19.53
N CYS A 173 -20.39 -4.74 -19.18
CA CYS A 173 -19.72 -5.32 -18.01
C CYS A 173 -20.47 -5.02 -16.71
N ILE A 174 -20.88 -3.75 -16.49
CA ILE A 174 -21.63 -3.35 -15.29
C ILE A 174 -22.99 -4.05 -15.25
N HIS A 175 -23.69 -4.14 -16.38
CA HIS A 175 -24.95 -4.86 -16.47
C HIS A 175 -24.79 -6.34 -16.10
N ARG A 176 -23.78 -7.01 -16.69
CA ARG A 176 -23.48 -8.42 -16.40
C ARG A 176 -23.10 -8.66 -14.93
N TRP A 177 -22.36 -7.74 -14.31
CA TRP A 177 -22.07 -7.79 -12.88
C TRP A 177 -23.33 -7.70 -12.02
N LYS A 178 -24.24 -6.78 -12.35
CA LYS A 178 -25.53 -6.64 -11.66
C LYS A 178 -26.35 -7.92 -11.75
N GLU A 179 -26.46 -8.48 -12.96
CA GLU A 179 -27.17 -9.73 -13.20
C GLU A 179 -26.57 -10.88 -12.39
N HIS A 180 -25.24 -11.08 -12.48
CA HIS A 180 -24.54 -12.15 -11.76
C HIS A 180 -24.77 -12.08 -10.26
N PHE A 181 -24.56 -10.92 -9.64
CA PHE A 181 -24.75 -10.77 -8.19
C PHE A 181 -26.21 -10.82 -7.79
N SER A 182 -27.14 -10.38 -8.64
CA SER A 182 -28.56 -10.48 -8.35
C SER A 182 -29.02 -11.94 -8.30
N GLN A 183 -28.51 -12.81 -9.19
CA GLN A 183 -28.81 -14.24 -9.18
C GLN A 183 -28.10 -14.96 -8.03
N LEU A 184 -26.87 -14.55 -7.73
CA LEU A 184 -26.06 -15.18 -6.69
C LEU A 184 -26.54 -14.85 -5.27
N LEU A 185 -26.95 -13.62 -5.01
CA LEU A 185 -27.29 -13.14 -3.66
C LEU A 185 -28.78 -13.12 -3.37
N ASN A 186 -29.64 -13.05 -4.41
CA ASN A 186 -31.09 -13.11 -4.21
C ASN A 186 -31.58 -14.51 -4.55
N HIS A 187 -31.58 -15.38 -3.55
CA HIS A 187 -32.28 -16.66 -3.64
C HIS A 187 -33.79 -16.43 -3.46
N PRO A 188 -34.66 -17.19 -4.13
CA PRO A 188 -36.08 -17.18 -3.80
C PRO A 188 -36.25 -17.55 -2.30
N PRO A 189 -37.24 -16.96 -1.60
CA PRO A 189 -37.53 -17.36 -0.24
C PRO A 189 -37.76 -18.88 -0.21
N VAL A 190 -36.98 -19.59 0.59
CA VAL A 190 -37.17 -21.01 0.85
C VAL A 190 -38.61 -21.17 1.34
N PRO A 191 -39.42 -22.12 0.81
CA PRO A 191 -40.71 -22.44 1.41
C PRO A 191 -40.45 -22.74 2.88
N GLU A 192 -41.23 -22.16 3.79
CA GLU A 192 -41.09 -22.37 5.23
C GLU A 192 -41.29 -23.85 5.57
N ASP A 193 -40.23 -24.64 5.43
CA ASP A 193 -40.13 -25.99 5.93
C ASP A 193 -39.75 -25.87 7.40
N PRO A 194 -40.65 -26.19 8.35
CA PRO A 194 -40.44 -25.93 9.78
C PRO A 194 -39.24 -26.68 10.37
N THR A 195 -38.65 -27.63 9.63
CA THR A 195 -37.44 -28.38 10.01
C THR A 195 -36.13 -27.60 9.81
N LEU A 196 -36.06 -26.69 8.84
CA LEU A 196 -34.84 -25.89 8.58
C LEU A 196 -34.69 -24.72 9.55
N ALA A 197 -35.79 -24.23 10.11
CA ALA A 197 -35.78 -23.21 11.16
C ALA A 197 -35.22 -23.75 12.48
N GLU A 198 -35.36 -25.05 12.75
CA GLU A 198 -34.75 -25.69 13.92
C GLU A 198 -33.24 -25.88 13.74
N GLU A 199 -32.73 -26.21 12.56
CA GLU A 199 -31.27 -26.30 12.31
C GLU A 199 -30.56 -24.94 12.31
N ALA A 200 -31.22 -23.89 11.81
CA ALA A 200 -30.68 -22.52 11.81
C ALA A 200 -30.67 -21.88 13.21
N ASN A 201 -31.59 -22.29 14.10
CA ASN A 201 -31.62 -21.84 15.49
C ASN A 201 -30.89 -22.80 16.46
N ALA A 202 -30.55 -24.02 16.03
CA ALA A 202 -29.71 -24.96 16.80
C ALA A 202 -28.21 -24.67 16.65
N THR A 203 -27.81 -23.79 15.73
CA THR A 203 -26.48 -23.18 15.69
C THR A 203 -26.51 -21.82 16.40
N ASP A 204 -26.96 -21.84 17.65
CA ASP A 204 -26.72 -20.76 18.59
C ASP A 204 -25.20 -20.56 18.72
N GLY A 205 -24.69 -19.57 17.99
CA GLY A 205 -23.76 -18.57 18.50
C GLY A 205 -22.39 -19.00 19.03
N SER A 206 -22.00 -20.27 18.97
CA SER A 206 -20.71 -20.71 19.48
C SER A 206 -19.84 -21.22 18.33
N ASN A 207 -19.07 -20.31 17.74
CA ASN A 207 -17.78 -20.72 17.18
C ASN A 207 -17.02 -21.41 18.32
N PRO A 208 -16.68 -22.70 18.22
CA PRO A 208 -15.95 -23.41 19.28
C PRO A 208 -14.52 -22.87 19.49
N ASP A 209 -14.09 -21.91 18.65
CA ASP A 209 -12.79 -21.22 18.71
C ASP A 209 -12.88 -19.79 19.27
N CYS A 210 -14.04 -19.33 19.75
CA CYS A 210 -14.11 -18.06 20.46
C CYS A 210 -13.50 -18.26 21.85
N LEU A 211 -12.19 -18.08 21.96
CA LEU A 211 -11.46 -18.10 23.22
C LEU A 211 -12.10 -17.06 24.15
N THR A 212 -12.88 -17.53 25.14
CA THR A 212 -13.46 -16.73 26.22
C THR A 212 -12.42 -16.30 27.26
N ALA A 213 -11.16 -16.68 27.06
CA ALA A 213 -10.04 -16.25 27.88
C ALA A 213 -9.55 -14.86 27.43
N PRO A 214 -9.15 -13.98 28.36
CA PRO A 214 -8.52 -12.71 28.01
C PRO A 214 -7.24 -12.96 27.22
N VAL A 215 -7.07 -12.24 26.11
CA VAL A 215 -5.92 -12.37 25.22
C VAL A 215 -4.65 -12.02 25.98
N THR A 216 -3.62 -12.85 25.86
CA THR A 216 -2.33 -12.63 26.53
C THR A 216 -1.41 -11.70 25.73
N PRO A 217 -0.45 -10.98 26.36
CA PRO A 217 0.50 -10.14 25.62
C PRO A 217 1.39 -10.94 24.65
N ASP A 218 1.62 -12.22 24.94
CA ASP A 218 2.38 -13.12 24.07
C ASP A 218 1.58 -13.53 22.82
N GLU A 219 0.27 -13.74 22.95
CA GLU A 219 -0.63 -13.94 21.81
C GLU A 219 -0.67 -12.71 20.90
N VAL A 220 -0.70 -11.49 21.46
CA VAL A 220 -0.63 -10.24 20.69
C VAL A 220 0.68 -10.14 19.93
N LYS A 221 1.82 -10.47 20.57
CA LYS A 221 3.14 -10.53 19.92
C LYS A 221 3.16 -11.53 18.76
N ALA A 222 2.57 -12.70 18.94
CA ALA A 222 2.52 -13.77 17.94
C ALA A 222 1.61 -13.41 16.75
N ALA A 223 0.50 -12.72 17.00
CA ALA A 223 -0.45 -12.30 15.96
C ALA A 223 0.13 -11.26 14.99
N LEU A 224 1.06 -10.42 15.46
CA LEU A 224 1.68 -9.34 14.68
C LEU A 224 2.70 -9.89 13.66
N LYS A 225 2.26 -10.28 12.48
CA LYS A 225 3.16 -10.74 11.40
C LYS A 225 3.75 -9.56 10.62
N ASN A 226 5.07 -9.57 10.40
CA ASN A 226 5.80 -8.52 9.67
C ASN A 226 5.49 -8.53 8.17
N GLY A 227 5.70 -7.41 7.49
CA GLY A 227 5.52 -7.31 6.03
C GLY A 227 4.07 -7.25 5.54
N LYS A 228 3.08 -7.19 6.44
CA LYS A 228 1.68 -6.90 6.10
C LYS A 228 1.50 -5.42 5.72
N ALA A 229 0.55 -5.16 4.83
CA ALA A 229 0.21 -3.79 4.45
C ALA A 229 -0.44 -3.04 5.63
N PRO A 230 -0.15 -1.74 5.83
CA PRO A 230 -0.83 -0.95 6.83
C PRO A 230 -2.31 -0.83 6.50
N GLY A 231 -3.17 -0.94 7.51
CA GLY A 231 -4.61 -0.75 7.39
C GLY A 231 -5.02 0.73 7.31
N ILE A 232 -6.29 1.03 7.57
CA ILE A 232 -6.83 2.40 7.57
C ILE A 232 -6.15 3.33 8.58
N CYS A 233 -5.53 2.75 9.61
CA CYS A 233 -4.76 3.46 10.62
C CYS A 233 -3.36 3.87 10.15
N ASN A 234 -2.92 3.38 8.99
CA ASN A 234 -1.59 3.65 8.42
C ASN A 234 -0.42 3.22 9.36
N LEU A 235 -0.70 2.37 10.34
CA LEU A 235 0.26 1.74 11.25
C LEU A 235 0.58 0.33 10.74
N THR A 236 1.84 -0.07 10.80
CA THR A 236 2.31 -1.42 10.41
C THR A 236 2.59 -2.27 11.65
N ALA A 237 2.55 -3.60 11.50
CA ALA A 237 2.93 -4.51 12.57
C ALA A 237 4.38 -4.30 13.06
N GLU A 238 5.27 -3.83 12.18
CA GLU A 238 6.67 -3.49 12.51
C GLU A 238 6.73 -2.31 13.49
N MET A 239 5.88 -1.30 13.30
CA MET A 239 5.77 -0.16 14.21
C MET A 239 5.20 -0.59 15.56
N LEU A 240 4.18 -1.46 15.55
CA LEU A 240 3.58 -1.97 16.78
C LEU A 240 4.57 -2.80 17.62
N LYS A 241 5.44 -3.56 16.96
CA LYS A 241 6.53 -4.29 17.62
C LYS A 241 7.65 -3.38 18.11
N ALA A 242 7.97 -2.32 17.36
CA ALA A 242 9.04 -1.39 17.70
C ALA A 242 8.75 -0.55 18.96
N GLY A 243 7.47 -0.37 19.32
CA GLY A 243 7.06 0.33 20.55
C GLY A 243 7.37 -0.43 21.85
N GLY A 244 7.86 -1.68 21.77
CA GLY A 244 8.27 -2.47 22.93
C GLY A 244 7.11 -2.96 23.80
N ASP A 245 7.44 -3.42 25.01
CA ASP A 245 6.46 -4.10 25.88
C ASP A 245 5.31 -3.20 26.34
N HIS A 246 5.55 -1.90 26.51
CA HIS A 246 4.51 -0.93 26.89
C HIS A 246 3.41 -0.86 25.84
N MET A 247 3.78 -0.84 24.55
CA MET A 247 2.81 -0.82 23.45
C MET A 247 1.97 -2.10 23.40
N ILE A 248 2.57 -3.22 23.76
CA ILE A 248 1.91 -4.54 23.72
C ILE A 248 0.95 -4.70 24.89
N GLN A 249 1.35 -4.25 26.09
CA GLN A 249 0.46 -4.21 27.26
C GLN A 249 -0.78 -3.35 26.99
N TRP A 250 -0.61 -2.18 26.36
CA TRP A 250 -1.71 -1.31 25.97
C TRP A 250 -2.62 -1.94 24.92
N LEU A 251 -2.05 -2.59 23.89
CA LEU A 251 -2.85 -3.32 22.90
C LEU A 251 -3.65 -4.44 23.56
N THR A 252 -3.06 -5.18 24.49
CA THR A 252 -3.75 -6.23 25.26
C THR A 252 -4.90 -5.65 26.09
N GLN A 253 -4.70 -4.49 26.73
CA GLN A 253 -5.77 -3.80 27.46
C GLN A 253 -6.92 -3.41 26.52
N ILE A 254 -6.65 -2.80 25.36
CA ILE A 254 -7.67 -2.39 24.39
C ILE A 254 -8.45 -3.60 23.84
N ILE A 255 -7.77 -4.72 23.58
CA ILE A 255 -8.40 -5.92 23.00
C ILE A 255 -9.31 -6.64 24.02
N ASN A 256 -8.98 -6.55 25.31
CA ASN A 256 -9.73 -7.17 26.40
C ASN A 256 -10.75 -6.21 27.06
N CYS A 257 -10.94 -5.00 26.51
CA CYS A 257 -12.00 -4.05 26.93
C CYS A 257 -13.37 -4.46 26.40
#